data_AF-A0A352A1N4-F1
#
_entry.id   AF-A0A352A1N4-F1
#
_cell.length_a   1.000
_cell.length_b   1.000
_cell.length_c   1.000
_cell.angle_alpha   90.00
_cell.angle_beta   90.00
_cell.angle_gamma   90.00
#
_symmetry.space_group_name_H-M   'P 1'
#
loop_
_entity.id
_entity.type
_entity.pdbx_description
1 polymer ?
#
loop_
_entity_poly.entity_id
_entity_poly.type
_entity_poly.pdbx_seq_one_letter_code
_entity_poly.pdbx_strand_id
1 'polypeptide(L)'
;MISPFILEITANFPANIKKDIDILLSSLDYNPIWQTIEWQAMLLKTKYAKKSFFIGIYEDKKLLSYVLVEKRDIGLGCDGFFCVGGPLTNKGDSQEILSGALRELSFKEKVVFIQIEPLFPVVLPGFKEGFYKNFIEKNTALIDLHQDNETILARMKPKGRYNIRVAEKAGVQVEQVPYTEEHLNLFYGILAETL
;
A
#
# COMPACT_ATOMS: atom_id res chain seq x y z
N MET A 1 -10.89 -18.98 20.60
CA MET A 1 -10.67 -18.87 19.14
C MET A 1 -10.65 -17.39 18.82
N ILE A 2 -9.56 -16.88 18.26
CA ILE A 2 -9.48 -15.46 17.89
C ILE A 2 -10.37 -15.26 16.65
N SER A 3 -11.34 -14.36 16.73
CA SER A 3 -12.24 -14.06 15.62
C SER A 3 -11.76 -12.82 14.86
N PRO A 4 -11.90 -12.79 13.52
CA PRO A 4 -11.54 -11.61 12.73
C PRO A 4 -12.52 -10.47 13.03
N PHE A 5 -11.97 -9.26 13.15
CA PHE A 5 -12.74 -8.04 13.27
C PHE A 5 -12.82 -7.36 11.90
N ILE A 6 -14.04 -7.22 11.36
CA ILE A 6 -14.27 -6.72 9.99
C ILE A 6 -15.03 -5.39 10.05
N LEU A 7 -14.52 -4.38 9.36
CA LEU A 7 -15.17 -3.08 9.19
C LEU A 7 -15.12 -2.61 7.75
N GLU A 8 -16.17 -1.96 7.29
CA GLU A 8 -16.13 -1.17 6.06
C GLU A 8 -15.42 0.17 6.34
N ILE A 9 -14.49 0.56 5.47
CA ILE A 9 -13.77 1.82 5.57
C ILE A 9 -14.67 2.93 5.04
N THR A 10 -14.84 3.95 5.86
CA THR A 10 -15.62 5.15 5.54
C THR A 10 -14.83 6.40 5.89
N ALA A 11 -15.35 7.58 5.56
CA ALA A 11 -14.73 8.86 5.93
C ALA A 11 -14.55 9.01 7.46
N ASN A 12 -15.35 8.31 8.27
CA ASN A 12 -15.29 8.33 9.73
C ASN A 12 -14.67 7.05 10.31
N PHE A 13 -13.66 6.49 9.65
CA PHE A 13 -13.00 5.27 10.12
C PHE A 13 -12.44 5.45 11.56
N PRO A 14 -12.59 4.47 12.47
CA PRO A 14 -12.21 4.65 13.88
C PRO A 14 -10.73 5.00 14.06
N ALA A 15 -10.47 6.15 14.67
CA ALA A 15 -9.12 6.67 14.88
C ALA A 15 -8.23 5.73 15.72
N ASN A 16 -8.81 4.95 16.64
CA ASN A 16 -8.07 3.97 17.42
C ASN A 16 -7.57 2.81 16.54
N ILE A 17 -8.36 2.33 15.58
CA ILE A 17 -7.96 1.24 14.68
C ILE A 17 -6.93 1.73 13.68
N LYS A 18 -7.12 2.96 13.15
CA LYS A 18 -6.09 3.62 12.34
C LYS A 18 -4.76 3.68 13.10
N LYS A 19 -4.79 4.09 14.37
CA LYS A 19 -3.61 4.12 15.23
C LYS A 19 -2.98 2.73 15.42
N ASP A 20 -3.79 1.69 15.61
CA ASP A 20 -3.28 0.31 15.71
C ASP A 20 -2.57 -0.14 14.43
N ILE A 21 -3.12 0.21 13.27
CA ILE A 21 -2.49 -0.01 11.95
C ILE A 21 -1.16 0.74 11.88
N ASP A 22 -1.15 2.04 12.18
CA ASP A 22 0.06 2.88 12.12
C ASP A 22 1.16 2.33 13.05
N ILE A 23 0.81 1.85 14.25
CA ILE A 23 1.74 1.19 15.17
C ILE A 23 2.32 -0.07 14.54
N LEU A 24 1.49 -0.96 13.98
CA LEU A 24 1.98 -2.19 13.34
C LEU A 24 2.88 -1.87 12.15
N LEU A 25 2.48 -0.93 11.29
CA LEU A 25 3.29 -0.48 10.15
C LEU A 25 4.64 0.10 10.56
N SER A 26 4.69 0.87 11.66
CA SER A 26 5.94 1.44 12.17
C SER A 26 6.97 0.40 12.65
N SER A 27 6.52 -0.84 12.90
CA SER A 27 7.39 -1.96 13.31
C SER A 27 8.00 -2.72 12.13
N LEU A 28 7.62 -2.38 10.89
CA LEU A 28 8.12 -3.00 9.69
C LEU A 28 9.34 -2.27 9.15
N ASP A 29 10.25 -3.03 8.53
CA ASP A 29 11.40 -2.48 7.80
C ASP A 29 11.03 -1.98 6.39
N TYR A 30 9.73 -1.89 6.10
CA TYR A 30 9.17 -1.47 4.81
C TYR A 30 7.83 -0.77 5.01
N ASN A 31 7.41 0.00 4.00
CA ASN A 31 6.12 0.69 4.02
C ASN A 31 5.18 0.17 2.91
N PRO A 32 4.14 -0.61 3.26
CA PRO A 32 3.07 -0.97 2.34
C PRO A 32 2.04 0.17 2.24
N ILE A 33 2.33 1.20 1.43
CA ILE A 33 1.45 2.37 1.30
C ILE A 33 -0.01 2.00 0.98
N TRP A 34 -0.23 0.95 0.18
CA TRP A 34 -1.56 0.42 -0.17
C TRP A 34 -2.36 -0.10 1.02
N GLN A 35 -1.69 -0.46 2.13
CA GLN A 35 -2.28 -0.98 3.35
C GLN A 35 -2.41 0.12 4.43
N THR A 36 -2.47 1.39 4.04
CA THR A 36 -2.78 2.54 4.90
C THR A 36 -4.23 3.01 4.74
N ILE A 37 -4.81 3.59 5.79
CA ILE A 37 -6.19 4.13 5.74
C ILE A 37 -6.28 5.31 4.78
N GLU A 38 -5.24 6.13 4.70
CA GLU A 38 -5.12 7.27 3.80
C GLU A 38 -5.21 6.85 2.34
N TRP A 39 -4.50 5.77 1.97
CA TRP A 39 -4.58 5.22 0.62
C TRP A 39 -5.99 4.74 0.30
N GLN A 40 -6.62 3.99 1.20
CA GLN A 40 -7.99 3.51 1.01
C GLN A 40 -9.01 4.67 0.93
N ALA A 41 -8.85 5.70 1.75
CA ALA A 41 -9.67 6.91 1.70
C ALA A 41 -9.52 7.66 0.37
N MET A 42 -8.29 7.75 -0.18
CA MET A 42 -8.04 8.30 -1.50
C MET A 42 -8.78 7.51 -2.59
N LEU A 43 -8.70 6.18 -2.59
CA LEU A 43 -9.37 5.34 -3.60
C LEU A 43 -10.89 5.46 -3.56
N LEU A 44 -11.47 5.58 -2.36
CA LEU A 44 -12.91 5.80 -2.19
C LEU A 44 -13.30 7.20 -2.69
N LYS A 45 -12.51 8.23 -2.35
CA LYS A 45 -12.75 9.62 -2.78
C LYS A 45 -12.70 9.77 -4.30
N THR A 46 -11.78 9.07 -4.97
CA THR A 46 -11.64 9.09 -6.44
C THR A 46 -12.58 8.11 -7.14
N LYS A 47 -13.38 7.33 -6.38
CA LYS A 47 -14.24 6.24 -6.89
C LYS A 47 -13.48 5.13 -7.62
N TYR A 48 -12.17 5.03 -7.39
CA TYR A 48 -11.36 3.94 -7.91
C TYR A 48 -11.74 2.61 -7.25
N ALA A 49 -12.07 2.65 -5.96
CA ALA A 49 -12.73 1.56 -5.25
C ALA A 49 -14.20 1.92 -4.98
N LYS A 50 -15.11 0.96 -5.19
CA LYS A 50 -16.53 1.07 -4.82
C LYS A 50 -16.72 1.00 -3.31
N LYS A 51 -15.96 0.10 -2.66
CA LYS A 51 -15.90 -0.09 -1.21
C LYS A 51 -14.49 -0.49 -0.81
N SER A 52 -14.17 -0.33 0.46
CA SER A 52 -12.96 -0.88 1.05
C SER A 52 -13.26 -1.44 2.43
N PHE A 53 -12.54 -2.48 2.83
CA PHE A 53 -12.75 -3.18 4.09
C PHE A 53 -11.44 -3.37 4.84
N PHE A 54 -11.50 -3.23 6.16
CA PHE A 54 -10.47 -3.67 7.10
C PHE A 54 -10.86 -5.03 7.66
N ILE A 55 -9.95 -5.99 7.65
CA ILE A 55 -10.04 -7.26 8.37
C ILE A 55 -8.83 -7.35 9.29
N GLY A 56 -9.06 -7.29 10.60
CA GLY A 56 -8.00 -7.32 11.61
C GLY A 56 -8.11 -8.51 12.57
N ILE A 57 -6.97 -8.97 13.07
CA ILE A 57 -6.86 -10.00 14.10
C ILE A 57 -6.22 -9.38 15.33
N TYR A 58 -6.94 -9.44 16.45
CA TYR A 58 -6.49 -8.86 17.72
C TYR A 58 -6.18 -9.96 18.74
N GLU A 59 -5.08 -9.80 19.47
CA GLU A 59 -4.70 -10.59 20.65
C GLU A 59 -4.37 -9.60 21.78
N ASP A 60 -4.98 -9.77 22.95
CA ASP A 60 -4.79 -8.87 24.10
C ASP A 60 -4.91 -7.37 23.76
N LYS A 61 -5.90 -7.04 22.90
CA LYS A 61 -6.16 -5.68 22.36
C LYS A 61 -5.06 -5.11 21.45
N LYS A 62 -4.06 -5.89 21.09
CA LYS A 62 -3.04 -5.54 20.11
C LYS A 62 -3.41 -6.11 18.73
N LEU A 63 -3.37 -5.27 17.70
CA LEU A 63 -3.49 -5.73 16.32
C LEU A 63 -2.26 -6.57 15.97
N LEU A 64 -2.47 -7.82 15.59
CA LEU A 64 -1.41 -8.76 15.21
C LEU A 64 -1.21 -8.83 13.71
N SER A 65 -2.31 -8.94 12.98
CA SER A 65 -2.34 -9.13 11.53
C SER A 65 -3.56 -8.43 10.97
N TYR A 66 -3.46 -7.93 9.74
CA TYR A 66 -4.61 -7.37 9.05
C TYR A 66 -4.48 -7.39 7.54
N VAL A 67 -5.58 -7.07 6.86
CA VAL A 67 -5.61 -6.76 5.44
C VAL A 67 -6.63 -5.67 5.15
N LEU A 68 -6.26 -4.75 4.26
CA LEU A 68 -7.19 -3.84 3.60
C LEU A 68 -7.57 -4.43 2.24
N VAL A 69 -8.88 -4.48 1.99
CA VAL A 69 -9.49 -5.14 0.84
C VAL A 69 -10.27 -4.12 0.04
N GLU A 70 -9.90 -3.93 -1.22
CA GLU A 70 -10.55 -3.01 -2.13
C GLU A 70 -11.57 -3.76 -3.01
N LYS A 71 -12.82 -3.30 -3.00
CA LYS A 71 -13.84 -3.75 -3.95
C LYS A 71 -13.84 -2.83 -5.15
N ARG A 72 -13.47 -3.33 -6.32
CA ARG A 72 -13.41 -2.53 -7.56
C ARG A 72 -14.37 -3.10 -8.60
N ASP A 73 -14.92 -2.20 -9.41
CA ASP A 73 -15.64 -2.57 -10.64
C ASP A 73 -14.64 -3.21 -11.61
N ILE A 74 -15.02 -4.34 -12.21
CA ILE A 74 -14.21 -5.01 -13.23
C ILE A 74 -14.93 -5.06 -14.60
N GLY A 75 -16.01 -4.31 -14.74
CA GLY A 75 -16.88 -4.29 -15.90
C GLY A 75 -17.99 -5.35 -15.85
N LEU A 76 -18.95 -5.23 -16.77
CA LEU A 76 -20.08 -6.16 -16.94
C LEU A 76 -20.95 -6.33 -15.68
N GLY A 77 -20.97 -5.35 -14.78
CA GLY A 77 -21.72 -5.43 -13.52
C GLY A 77 -21.09 -6.36 -12.48
N CYS A 78 -19.86 -6.81 -12.69
CA CYS A 78 -19.10 -7.64 -11.77
C CYS A 78 -18.13 -6.80 -10.94
N ASP A 79 -17.83 -7.29 -9.74
CA ASP A 79 -16.84 -6.70 -8.84
C ASP A 79 -15.76 -7.74 -8.49
N GLY A 80 -14.55 -7.26 -8.27
CA GLY A 80 -13.42 -8.05 -7.76
C GLY A 80 -12.88 -7.48 -6.46
N PHE A 81 -12.35 -8.34 -5.61
CA PHE A 81 -11.55 -7.93 -4.45
C PHE A 81 -10.06 -7.87 -4.78
N PHE A 82 -9.39 -6.84 -4.29
CA PHE A 82 -7.95 -6.63 -4.44
C PHE A 82 -7.34 -6.36 -3.07
N CYS A 83 -6.37 -7.18 -2.68
CA CYS A 83 -5.56 -7.01 -1.48
C CYS A 83 -4.14 -6.62 -1.92
N VAL A 84 -3.93 -5.33 -2.26
CA VAL A 84 -2.65 -4.83 -2.76
C VAL A 84 -1.73 -4.48 -1.59
N GLY A 85 -0.52 -5.03 -1.58
CA GLY A 85 0.50 -4.83 -0.55
C GLY A 85 0.29 -5.62 0.73
N GLY A 86 -0.78 -6.44 0.81
CA GLY A 86 -1.12 -7.26 1.97
C GLY A 86 -1.53 -8.69 1.59
N PRO A 87 -1.96 -9.51 2.55
CA PRO A 87 -2.12 -9.21 3.98
C PRO A 87 -0.78 -8.98 4.72
N LEU A 88 -0.85 -8.27 5.84
CA LEU A 88 0.25 -8.18 6.80
C LEU A 88 0.06 -9.25 7.87
N THR A 89 0.82 -10.35 7.76
CA THR A 89 0.76 -11.47 8.71
C THR A 89 2.02 -12.31 8.65
N ASN A 90 2.47 -12.84 9.80
CA ASN A 90 3.64 -13.73 9.91
C ASN A 90 3.36 -15.03 10.72
N LYS A 91 2.14 -15.23 11.21
CA LYS A 91 1.73 -16.42 11.98
C LYS A 91 0.74 -17.28 11.20
N GLY A 92 0.89 -18.60 11.26
CA GLY A 92 0.02 -19.57 10.59
C GLY A 92 -1.46 -19.44 10.97
N ASP A 93 -1.77 -19.32 12.26
CA ASP A 93 -3.16 -19.16 12.72
C ASP A 93 -3.82 -17.90 12.14
N SER A 94 -3.07 -16.80 12.03
CA SER A 94 -3.58 -15.56 11.44
C SER A 94 -3.81 -15.69 9.94
N GLN A 95 -2.99 -16.48 9.23
CA GLN A 95 -3.18 -16.75 7.81
C GLN A 95 -4.47 -17.53 7.53
N GLU A 96 -4.77 -18.55 8.35
CA GLU A 96 -6.04 -19.29 8.26
C GLU A 96 -7.25 -18.39 8.53
N ILE A 97 -7.21 -17.62 9.62
CA ILE A 97 -8.31 -16.73 10.00
C ILE A 97 -8.56 -15.66 8.92
N LEU A 98 -7.50 -15.01 8.41
CA LEU A 98 -7.63 -14.01 7.34
C LEU A 98 -8.15 -14.64 6.04
N SER A 99 -7.68 -15.84 5.69
CA SER A 99 -8.15 -16.55 4.51
C SER A 99 -9.66 -16.85 4.59
N GLY A 100 -10.11 -17.41 5.71
CA GLY A 100 -11.53 -17.68 5.95
C GLY A 100 -12.36 -16.40 5.86
N ALA A 101 -11.93 -15.34 6.55
CA ALA A 101 -12.62 -14.05 6.55
C ALA A 101 -12.74 -13.42 5.16
N LEU A 102 -11.68 -13.48 4.34
CA LEU A 102 -11.68 -12.98 2.97
C LEU A 102 -12.70 -13.72 2.09
N ARG A 103 -12.77 -15.05 2.22
CA ARG A 103 -13.73 -15.88 1.47
C ARG A 103 -15.16 -15.64 1.92
N GLU A 104 -15.41 -15.56 3.22
CA GLU A 104 -16.75 -15.24 3.73
C GLU A 104 -17.22 -13.86 3.26
N LEU A 105 -16.34 -12.86 3.34
CA LEU A 105 -16.63 -11.51 2.86
C LEU A 105 -16.89 -11.49 1.35
N SER A 106 -16.18 -12.30 0.57
CA SER A 106 -16.38 -12.33 -0.89
C SER A 106 -17.75 -12.85 -1.29
N PHE A 107 -18.29 -13.85 -0.58
CA PHE A 107 -19.65 -14.33 -0.79
C PHE A 107 -20.68 -13.25 -0.41
N LYS A 108 -20.49 -12.58 0.73
CA LYS A 108 -21.38 -11.51 1.20
C LYS A 108 -21.43 -10.33 0.23
N GLU A 109 -20.26 -9.93 -0.27
CA GLU A 109 -20.12 -8.81 -1.21
C GLU A 109 -20.29 -9.22 -2.68
N LYS A 110 -20.58 -10.50 -2.97
CA LYS A 110 -20.87 -11.04 -4.30
C LYS A 110 -19.79 -10.70 -5.34
N VAL A 111 -18.52 -10.79 -4.95
CA VAL A 111 -17.39 -10.59 -5.88
C VAL A 111 -17.04 -11.89 -6.59
N VAL A 112 -16.55 -11.79 -7.83
CA VAL A 112 -16.26 -12.95 -8.67
C VAL A 112 -14.88 -13.56 -8.44
N PHE A 113 -13.94 -12.77 -7.91
CA PHE A 113 -12.61 -13.24 -7.51
C PHE A 113 -12.02 -12.38 -6.38
N ILE A 114 -10.95 -12.89 -5.79
CA ILE A 114 -10.08 -12.17 -4.87
C ILE A 114 -8.66 -12.27 -5.42
N GLN A 115 -8.03 -11.14 -5.69
CA GLN A 115 -6.63 -11.02 -6.07
C GLN A 115 -5.83 -10.52 -4.88
N ILE A 116 -4.76 -11.24 -4.54
CA ILE A 116 -3.90 -10.93 -3.39
C ILE A 116 -2.49 -10.71 -3.91
N GLU A 117 -1.92 -9.55 -3.60
CA GLU A 117 -0.59 -9.15 -4.07
C GLU A 117 0.22 -8.63 -2.87
N PRO A 118 0.80 -9.55 -2.07
CA PRO A 118 1.52 -9.18 -0.87
C PRO A 118 2.92 -8.66 -1.21
N LEU A 119 3.47 -7.76 -0.40
CA LEU A 119 4.87 -7.32 -0.56
C LEU A 119 5.89 -8.41 -0.19
N PHE A 120 5.48 -9.36 0.64
CA PHE A 120 6.31 -10.48 1.10
C PHE A 120 5.55 -11.80 0.93
N PRO A 121 6.27 -12.93 0.75
CA PRO A 121 5.62 -14.23 0.64
C PRO A 121 4.71 -14.52 1.83
N VAL A 122 3.45 -14.86 1.54
CA VAL A 122 2.45 -15.27 2.52
C VAL A 122 1.76 -16.52 2.02
N VAL A 123 1.50 -17.47 2.92
CA VAL A 123 0.70 -18.65 2.62
C VAL A 123 -0.71 -18.38 3.10
N LEU A 124 -1.69 -18.37 2.20
CA LEU A 124 -3.11 -18.23 2.54
C LEU A 124 -3.85 -19.50 2.13
N PRO A 125 -4.26 -20.35 3.09
CA PRO A 125 -4.93 -21.62 2.80
C PRO A 125 -6.18 -21.42 1.94
N GLY A 126 -6.38 -22.24 0.92
CA GLY A 126 -7.52 -22.08 -0.02
C GLY A 126 -7.31 -21.03 -1.12
N PHE A 127 -6.21 -20.27 -1.08
CA PHE A 127 -5.73 -19.48 -2.21
C PHE A 127 -4.61 -20.24 -2.92
N LYS A 128 -4.45 -19.97 -4.21
CA LYS A 128 -3.39 -20.56 -5.04
C LYS A 128 -2.69 -19.44 -5.79
N GLU A 129 -1.41 -19.63 -6.03
CA GLU A 129 -0.69 -18.79 -6.98
C GLU A 129 -1.34 -18.87 -8.36
N GLY A 130 -1.38 -17.74 -9.05
CA GLY A 130 -1.96 -17.63 -10.37
C GLY A 130 -1.35 -16.47 -11.14
N PHE A 131 -1.70 -16.36 -12.42
CA PHE A 131 -1.24 -15.29 -13.28
C PHE A 131 -2.33 -14.23 -13.42
N TYR A 132 -2.05 -13.04 -12.90
CA TYR A 132 -2.92 -11.88 -12.96
C TYR A 132 -2.09 -10.61 -13.18
N LYS A 133 -2.77 -9.50 -13.47
CA LYS A 133 -2.12 -8.19 -13.61
C LYS A 133 -1.49 -7.81 -12.26
N ASN A 134 -0.17 -7.60 -12.24
CA ASN A 134 0.52 -7.04 -11.08
C ASN A 134 0.25 -5.54 -10.99
N PHE A 135 -0.03 -5.06 -9.78
CA PHE A 135 -0.16 -3.63 -9.48
C PHE A 135 1.11 -3.05 -8.86
N ILE A 136 1.96 -3.90 -8.27
CA ILE A 136 3.19 -3.51 -7.59
C ILE A 136 4.38 -3.88 -8.48
N GLU A 137 5.33 -2.94 -8.62
CA GLU A 137 6.61 -3.21 -9.29
C GLU A 137 7.45 -4.17 -8.43
N LYS A 138 7.94 -5.26 -9.05
CA LYS A 138 8.72 -6.29 -8.36
C LYS A 138 10.17 -5.86 -8.11
N ASN A 139 10.66 -4.88 -8.89
CA ASN A 139 12.03 -4.42 -8.83
C ASN A 139 12.08 -2.94 -8.40
N THR A 140 12.31 -2.71 -7.11
CA THR A 140 12.46 -1.35 -6.56
C THR A 140 13.94 -1.07 -6.28
N ALA A 141 14.44 0.08 -6.76
CA ALA A 141 15.78 0.56 -6.39
C ALA A 141 15.72 1.21 -5.00
N LEU A 142 16.44 0.63 -4.03
CA LEU A 142 16.49 1.12 -2.66
C LEU A 142 17.82 1.85 -2.38
N ILE A 143 17.73 2.96 -1.66
CA ILE A 143 18.88 3.71 -1.13
C ILE A 143 18.81 3.65 0.39
N ASP A 144 19.88 3.18 1.02
CA ASP A 144 20.03 3.15 2.47
C ASP A 144 20.37 4.56 2.99
N LEU A 145 19.45 5.15 3.74
CA LEU A 145 19.58 6.49 4.31
C LEU A 145 20.19 6.51 5.72
N HIS A 146 20.59 5.36 6.28
CA HIS A 146 21.30 5.31 7.56
C HIS A 146 22.76 5.77 7.47
N GLN A 147 23.25 6.01 6.25
CA GLN A 147 24.62 6.41 5.95
C GLN A 147 24.73 7.93 5.78
N ASP A 148 25.92 8.46 5.94
CA ASP A 148 26.20 9.86 5.62
C ASP A 148 26.12 10.13 4.10
N ASN A 149 25.93 11.39 3.73
CA ASN A 149 25.76 11.80 2.34
C ASN A 149 26.96 11.44 1.45
N GLU A 150 28.19 11.52 1.96
CA GLU A 150 29.39 11.20 1.18
C GLU A 150 29.44 9.71 0.86
N THR A 151 29.11 8.86 1.83
CA THR A 151 29.00 7.41 1.66
C THR A 151 27.90 7.06 0.65
N ILE A 152 26.73 7.69 0.73
CA ILE A 152 25.63 7.50 -0.23
C ILE A 152 26.07 7.88 -1.64
N LEU A 153 26.68 9.06 -1.82
CA LEU A 153 27.15 9.54 -3.11
C LEU A 153 28.22 8.61 -3.69
N ALA A 154 29.18 8.16 -2.88
CA ALA A 154 30.26 7.27 -3.31
C ALA A 154 29.75 5.97 -3.94
N ARG A 155 28.61 5.44 -3.47
CA ARG A 155 27.95 4.24 -4.00
C ARG A 155 27.22 4.44 -5.32
N MET A 156 26.89 5.68 -5.69
CA MET A 156 26.25 5.96 -6.98
C MET A 156 27.18 5.62 -8.15
N LYS A 157 26.62 5.35 -9.34
CA LYS A 157 27.44 5.26 -10.57
C LYS A 157 28.13 6.61 -10.82
N PRO A 158 29.36 6.64 -11.40
CA PRO A 158 30.09 7.89 -11.64
C PRO A 158 29.30 8.99 -12.37
N LYS A 159 28.44 8.62 -13.33
CA LYS A 159 27.56 9.55 -14.06
C LYS A 159 26.56 10.24 -13.14
N GLY A 160 26.01 9.54 -12.15
CA GLY A 160 25.07 10.12 -11.17
C GLY A 160 25.74 11.22 -10.35
N ARG A 161 26.90 10.91 -9.74
CA ARG A 161 27.69 11.90 -8.99
C ARG A 161 28.11 13.10 -9.84
N TYR A 162 28.50 12.86 -11.09
CA TYR A 162 28.87 13.92 -12.01
C TYR A 162 27.70 14.86 -12.30
N ASN A 163 26.52 14.32 -12.59
CA ASN A 163 25.33 15.12 -12.89
C ASN A 163 24.85 15.96 -11.70
N ILE A 164 24.95 15.42 -10.47
CA ILE A 164 24.64 16.19 -9.25
C ILE A 164 25.55 17.44 -9.18
N ARG A 165 26.88 17.26 -9.34
CA ARG A 165 27.82 18.40 -9.35
C ARG A 165 27.60 19.38 -10.50
N VAL A 166 27.14 18.90 -11.65
CA VAL A 166 26.80 19.78 -12.78
C VAL A 166 25.58 20.64 -12.43
N ALA A 167 24.54 20.07 -11.83
CA ALA A 167 23.36 20.81 -11.39
C ALA A 167 23.71 21.87 -10.33
N GLU A 168 24.56 21.51 -9.35
CA GLU A 168 25.06 22.44 -8.33
C GLU A 168 25.86 23.60 -8.97
N LYS A 169 26.78 23.30 -9.89
CA LYS A 169 27.55 24.32 -10.62
C LYS A 169 26.68 25.22 -11.50
N ALA A 170 25.56 24.69 -12.00
CA ALA A 170 24.58 25.45 -12.76
C ALA A 170 23.65 26.30 -11.87
N GLY A 171 23.78 26.22 -10.54
CA GLY A 171 22.99 27.01 -9.60
C GLY A 171 21.57 26.50 -9.36
N VAL A 172 21.26 25.25 -9.71
CA VAL A 172 19.94 24.64 -9.48
C VAL A 172 19.61 24.64 -7.99
N GLN A 173 18.43 25.15 -7.64
CA GLN A 173 17.90 25.16 -6.27
C GLN A 173 16.73 24.19 -6.14
N VAL A 174 16.56 23.62 -4.94
CA VAL A 174 15.43 22.75 -4.59
C VAL A 174 14.75 23.35 -3.37
N GLU A 175 13.43 23.54 -3.44
CA GLU A 175 12.63 24.03 -2.34
C GLU A 175 11.40 23.15 -2.09
N GLN A 176 10.97 23.07 -0.83
CA GLN A 176 9.71 22.42 -0.49
C GLN A 176 8.59 23.45 -0.59
N VAL A 177 7.61 23.19 -1.45
CA VAL A 177 6.48 24.08 -1.70
C VAL A 177 5.19 23.54 -1.05
N PRO A 178 4.25 24.40 -0.65
CA PRO A 178 2.95 23.97 -0.14
C PRO A 178 2.09 23.32 -1.23
N TYR A 179 1.18 22.45 -0.83
CA TYR A 179 0.19 21.85 -1.73
C TYR A 179 -0.86 22.89 -2.14
N THR A 180 -0.67 23.52 -3.31
CA THR A 180 -1.59 24.50 -3.92
C THR A 180 -1.90 24.10 -5.36
N GLU A 181 -3.01 24.60 -5.92
CA GLU A 181 -3.34 24.38 -7.33
C GLU A 181 -2.25 24.91 -8.27
N GLU A 182 -1.63 26.04 -7.92
CA GLU A 182 -0.52 26.62 -8.66
C GLU A 182 0.68 25.66 -8.76
N HIS A 183 1.16 25.14 -7.63
CA HIS A 183 2.30 24.20 -7.62
C HIS A 183 1.96 22.86 -8.28
N LEU A 184 0.70 22.41 -8.18
CA LEU A 184 0.23 21.23 -8.90
C LEU A 184 0.24 21.45 -10.41
N ASN A 185 -0.27 22.58 -10.89
CA ASN A 185 -0.26 22.93 -12.31
C ASN A 185 1.18 23.02 -12.83
N LEU A 186 2.11 23.59 -12.05
CA LEU A 186 3.53 23.61 -12.38
C LEU A 186 4.09 22.19 -12.50
N PHE A 187 3.85 21.33 -11.51
CA PHE A 187 4.29 19.94 -11.53
C PHE A 187 3.75 19.17 -12.75
N TYR A 188 2.45 19.29 -13.04
CA TYR A 188 1.84 18.63 -14.20
C TYR A 188 2.34 19.21 -15.54
N GLY A 189 2.64 20.50 -15.60
CA GLY A 189 3.27 21.12 -16.76
C GLY A 189 4.64 20.49 -17.07
N ILE A 190 5.49 20.34 -16.05
CA ILE A 190 6.79 19.68 -16.20
C ILE A 190 6.61 18.20 -16.58
N LEU A 191 5.69 17.49 -15.92
CA LEU A 191 5.44 16.08 -16.22
C LEU A 191 5.01 15.86 -17.67
N ALA A 192 4.15 16.73 -18.22
CA ALA A 192 3.67 16.64 -19.59
C ALA A 192 4.78 16.79 -20.65
N GLU A 193 5.89 17.47 -20.33
CA GLU A 193 7.05 17.54 -21.21
C GLU A 193 7.95 16.29 -21.16
N THR A 194 7.67 15.36 -20.24
CA THR A 194 8.45 14.13 -20.03
C THR A 194 7.71 12.84 -20.38
N LEU A 195 6.45 12.94 -20.81
CA LEU A 195 5.60 11.84 -21.27
C LEU A 195 5.64 11.72 -22.81
#